data_AF-A0A1T5AW50-F1
#
_entry.id   AF-A0A1T5AW50-F1
#
_cell.length_a   1.000
_cell.length_b   1.000
_cell.length_c   1.000
_cell.angle_alpha   90.00
_cell.angle_beta   90.00
_cell.angle_gamma   90.00
#
_symmetry.space_group_name_H-M   'P 1'
#
loop_
_entity.id
_entity.type
_entity.pdbx_description
1 polymer ?
#
loop_
_entity_poly.entity_id
_entity_poly.type
_entity_poly.pdbx_seq_one_letter_code
_entity_poly.pdbx_strand_id
1 'polypeptide(L)' 'MLVEIINQKLGYTKLTIWKVNTITFRASQYSHVTGRYEKKKLHQRWSQIGSHLVHRDLYSAFLLMNSDTSLQNTNQDLCN' A
#
# COMPACT_ATOMS: atom_id res chain seq x y z
N MET A 1 -5.15 -10.87 17.59
CA MET A 1 -3.98 -11.16 16.71
C MET A 1 -3.35 -9.88 16.18
N LEU A 2 -2.05 -9.88 15.82
CA LEU A 2 -1.13 -8.73 15.56
C LEU A 2 -1.75 -7.33 15.33
N VAL A 3 -2.63 -7.15 14.35
CA VAL A 3 -3.27 -5.85 14.04
C VAL A 3 -4.03 -5.28 15.26
N GLU A 4 -4.69 -6.12 16.04
CA GLU A 4 -5.38 -5.71 17.28
C GLU A 4 -4.40 -5.23 18.35
N ILE A 5 -3.24 -5.90 18.47
CA ILE A 5 -2.18 -5.50 19.41
C ILE A 5 -1.59 -4.15 19.01
N ILE A 6 -1.39 -3.93 17.70
CA ILE A 6 -0.92 -2.65 17.16
C ILE A 6 -1.98 -1.56 17.44
N ASN A 7 -3.26 -1.84 17.19
CA ASN A 7 -4.34 -0.87 17.43
C ASN A 7 -4.45 -0.50 18.92
N GLN A 8 -4.32 -1.48 19.82
CA GLN A 8 -4.29 -1.25 21.25
C GLN A 8 -3.12 -0.35 21.66
N LYS A 9 -1.91 -0.60 21.13
CA LYS A 9 -0.73 0.22 21.41
C LYS A 9 -0.85 1.64 20.86
N LEU A 10 -1.43 1.81 19.67
CA LEU A 10 -1.72 3.12 19.08
C LEU A 10 -2.75 3.90 19.92
N GLY A 11 -3.70 3.21 20.54
CA GLY A 11 -4.66 3.79 21.48
C GLY A 11 -4.00 4.52 22.65
N TYR A 12 -2.85 4.04 23.15
CA TYR A 12 -2.07 4.75 24.18
C TYR A 12 -1.55 6.11 23.72
N THR A 13 -1.37 6.29 22.41
CA THR A 13 -0.92 7.54 21.78
C THR A 13 -2.06 8.33 21.12
N LYS A 14 -3.33 7.97 21.37
CA LYS A 14 -4.52 8.56 20.73
C LYS A 14 -4.55 8.41 19.19
N LEU A 15 -3.88 7.39 18.67
CA LEU A 15 -3.88 7.04 17.24
C LEU A 15 -4.73 5.78 17.01
N THR A 16 -5.17 5.58 15.76
CA THR A 16 -5.99 4.43 15.36
C THR A 16 -5.50 3.85 14.03
N ILE A 17 -5.82 2.58 13.78
CA ILE A 17 -5.53 1.93 12.50
C ILE A 17 -6.69 2.19 11.53
N TRP A 18 -6.35 2.58 10.31
CA TRP A 18 -7.29 2.63 9.20
C TRP A 18 -7.22 1.32 8.42
N LYS A 19 -8.39 0.70 8.19
CA LYS A 19 -8.49 -0.57 7.47
C LYS A 19 -8.86 -0.29 6.02
N VAL A 20 -8.01 -0.74 5.11
CA VAL A 20 -8.27 -0.69 3.66
C VAL A 20 -8.99 -1.94 3.20
N ASN A 21 -9.76 -1.83 2.12
CA ASN A 21 -10.30 -3.01 1.43
C ASN A 21 -9.24 -3.61 0.51
N THR A 22 -8.67 -4.75 0.88
CA THR A 22 -7.57 -5.39 0.14
C THR A 22 -7.99 -5.93 -1.23
N ILE A 23 -9.28 -6.23 -1.43
CA ILE A 23 -9.83 -6.78 -2.67
C ILE A 23 -9.92 -5.68 -3.74
N THR A 24 -10.34 -4.48 -3.36
CA THR A 24 -10.41 -3.34 -4.28
C THR A 24 -9.03 -2.75 -4.50
N PHE A 25 -8.31 -2.46 -3.41
CA PHE A 25 -7.05 -1.71 -3.41
C PHE A 25 -5.90 -2.41 -4.12
N ARG A 26 -5.76 -3.73 -3.96
CA ARG A 26 -4.76 -4.56 -4.68
C ARG A 26 -3.37 -3.92 -4.79
N ALA A 27 -2.86 -3.35 -3.68
CA ALA A 27 -1.63 -2.54 -3.65
C ALA A 27 -0.42 -3.23 -4.30
N SER A 28 -0.30 -4.54 -4.09
CA SER A 28 0.81 -5.34 -4.62
C SER A 28 0.83 -5.47 -6.15
N GLN A 29 -0.32 -5.22 -6.79
CA GLN A 29 -0.52 -5.27 -8.24
C GLN A 29 -0.55 -3.88 -8.85
N TYR A 30 -0.86 -2.85 -8.09
CA TYR A 30 -0.98 -1.49 -8.60
C TYR A 30 0.40 -0.85 -8.90
N SER A 31 0.43 0.03 -9.90
CA SER A 31 1.58 0.88 -10.22
C SER A 31 1.12 2.33 -10.37
N HIS A 32 1.60 3.24 -9.51
CA HIS A 32 1.27 4.67 -9.63
C HIS A 32 1.89 5.31 -10.87
N VAL A 33 3.02 4.78 -11.36
CA VAL A 33 3.72 5.27 -12.57
C VAL A 33 2.88 5.08 -13.83
N THR A 34 2.22 3.92 -13.98
CA THR A 34 1.41 3.60 -15.16
C THR A 34 -0.09 3.78 -14.92
N GLY A 35 -0.50 3.93 -13.66
CA GLY A 35 -1.90 3.97 -13.22
C GLY A 35 -2.65 2.65 -13.40
N ARG A 36 -1.95 1.53 -13.62
CA ARG A 36 -2.55 0.25 -13.97
C ARG A 36 -2.30 -0.83 -12.93
N TYR A 37 -3.20 -1.80 -12.91
CA TYR A 37 -3.06 -3.03 -12.13
C TYR A 37 -2.40 -4.12 -12.97
N GLU A 38 -1.24 -4.57 -12.55
CA GLU A 38 -0.46 -5.61 -13.20
C GLU A 38 -0.32 -6.81 -12.26
N LYS A 39 -0.76 -7.98 -12.71
CA LYS A 39 -0.58 -9.22 -11.94
C LYS A 39 0.89 -9.59 -11.90
N LYS A 40 1.47 -9.60 -10.69
CA LYS A 40 2.86 -10.01 -10.45
C LYS A 40 2.90 -11.46 -9.97
N LYS A 41 3.91 -12.22 -10.42
CA LYS A 41 4.16 -13.58 -9.92
C LYS A 41 4.67 -13.51 -8.47
N LEU A 42 4.41 -14.54 -7.67
CA LEU A 42 4.80 -14.56 -6.25
C LEU A 42 6.30 -14.34 -6.03
N HIS A 43 7.15 -14.96 -6.87
CA HIS A 43 8.62 -14.82 -6.82
C HIS A 43 9.13 -13.46 -7.31
N GLN A 44 8.28 -12.66 -7.98
CA GLN A 44 8.66 -11.32 -8.43
C GLN A 44 8.52 -10.35 -7.26
N ARG A 45 9.63 -10.18 -6.53
CA ARG A 45 9.73 -9.40 -5.29
C ARG A 45 10.19 -7.96 -5.52
N TRP A 46 10.60 -7.61 -6.74
CA TRP A 46 11.07 -6.27 -7.09
C TRP A 46 10.14 -5.59 -8.10
N SER A 47 9.96 -4.29 -7.96
CA SER A 47 9.23 -3.42 -8.87
C SER A 47 10.18 -2.36 -9.43
N GLN A 48 10.22 -2.23 -10.75
CA GLN A 48 10.97 -1.17 -11.42
C GLN A 48 10.12 0.11 -11.40
N ILE A 49 10.66 1.19 -10.85
CA ILE A 49 10.02 2.51 -10.76
C ILE A 49 11.03 3.52 -11.32
N GLY A 50 10.82 3.92 -12.59
CA GLY A 50 11.83 4.71 -13.31
C GLY A 50 13.17 3.97 -13.37
N SER A 51 14.22 4.59 -12.82
CA SER A 51 15.57 4.00 -12.70
C SER A 51 15.80 3.15 -11.46
N HIS A 52 14.82 3.05 -10.55
CA HIS A 52 14.99 2.40 -9.26
C HIS A 52 14.34 1.02 -9.20
N LEU A 53 15.00 0.08 -8.52
CA LEU A 53 14.41 -1.19 -8.12
C LEU A 53 13.97 -1.10 -6.66
N VAL A 54 12.65 -1.16 -6.45
CA VAL A 54 12.05 -1.09 -5.12
C VAL A 54 11.45 -2.44 -4.76
N HIS A 55 11.66 -2.87 -3.52
CA HIS A 55 11.08 -4.12 -3.05
C HIS A 55 9.54 -4.00 -3.00
N ARG A 56 8.84 -5.02 -3.51
CA ARG A 56 7.39 -5.03 -3.72
C ARG A 56 6.61 -4.71 -2.45
N ASP A 57 7.04 -5.24 -1.31
CA ASP A 57 6.32 -5.04 -0.05
C ASP A 57 6.50 -3.60 0.46
N LEU A 58 7.69 -3.00 0.28
CA LEU A 58 7.93 -1.59 0.59
C LEU A 58 7.10 -0.69 -0.33
N TYR A 59 7.07 -1.02 -1.61
CA TYR A 59 6.27 -0.28 -2.57
C TYR A 59 4.78 -0.39 -2.27
N SER A 60 4.29 -1.57 -1.90
CA SER A 60 2.88 -1.75 -1.50
C SER A 60 2.53 -0.95 -0.25
N ALA A 61 3.43 -0.88 0.74
CA ALA A 61 3.26 -0.06 1.92
C ALA A 61 3.22 1.45 1.59
N PHE A 62 4.09 1.91 0.69
CA PHE A 62 4.06 3.29 0.19
C PHE A 62 2.73 3.64 -0.49
N LEU A 63 2.21 2.74 -1.33
CA LEU A 63 0.91 2.93 -1.99
C LEU A 63 -0.24 2.98 -0.98
N LEU A 64 -0.21 2.13 0.07
CA LEU A 64 -1.22 2.11 1.13
C LEU A 64 -1.20 3.38 1.98
N MET A 65 -0.01 3.91 2.29
CA MET A 65 0.15 5.18 2.99
C MET A 65 -0.46 6.34 2.21
N ASN A 66 -0.34 6.32 0.88
CA ASN A 66 -0.91 7.31 -0.03
C ASN A 66 -2.29 6.88 -0.56
N SER A 67 -3.12 6.31 0.31
CA SER A 67 -4.50 5.96 -0.04
C SER A 67 -5.38 7.20 -0.20
N ASP A 68 -6.40 7.09 -1.05
CA ASP A 68 -7.46 8.09 -1.12
C ASP A 68 -8.31 8.09 0.16
N THR A 69 -9.18 9.10 0.31
CA THR A 69 -10.07 9.23 1.47
C THR A 69 -11.07 8.07 1.58
N SER A 70 -11.30 7.32 0.49
CA SER A 70 -12.19 6.16 0.47
C SER A 70 -11.49 4.88 0.96
N LEU A 71 -10.16 4.89 1.12
CA LEU A 71 -9.32 3.75 1.50
C LEU A 71 -9.42 2.56 0.54
N GLN A 72 -9.81 2.83 -0.70
CA GLN A 72 -10.04 1.81 -1.73
C GLN A 72 -9.03 1.85 -2.86
N ASN A 73 -8.40 2.99 -3.14
CA ASN A 73 -7.36 3.11 -4.14
C ASN A 73 -6.22 4.02 -3.66
N THR A 74 -5.10 4.00 -4.38
CA THR A 74 -4.01 4.95 -4.19
C THR A 74 -4.37 6.30 -4.81
N ASN A 75 -4.11 7.38 -4.08
CA ASN A 75 -4.13 8.74 -4.61
C ASN A 75 -2.83 9.01 -5.38
N GLN A 76 -2.93 9.18 -6.71
CA GLN A 76 -1.77 9.40 -7.57
C GLN A 76 -1.06 10.72 -7.29
N ASP A 77 -1.79 11.75 -6.88
CA ASP A 77 -1.22 13.09 -6.64
C ASP A 77 -0.31 13.09 -5.40
N LEU A 78 -0.56 12.19 -4.44
CA LEU A 78 0.29 12.02 -3.26
C LEU A 78 1.54 11.16 -3.53
N CYS A 79 1.60 10.49 -4.68
CA CYS A 79 2.71 9.58 -5.04
C CYS A 79 3.75 10.20 -5.98
N ASN A 80 3.44 11.32 -6.63
CA ASN A 80 4.32 12.04 -7.56
C ASN A 80 5.12 13.13 -6.84
#